data_AF-A0AA45BE32-F1
#
_entry.id   AF-A0AA45BE32-F1
#
_cell.length_a   1.000
_cell.length_b   1.000
_cell.length_c   1.000
_cell.angle_alpha   90.00
_cell.angle_beta   90.00
_cell.angle_gamma   90.00
#
_symmetry.space_group_name_H-M   'P 1'
#
loop_
_entity.id
_entity.type
_entity.pdbx_description
1 polymer ?
#
loop_
_entity_poly.entity_id
_entity_poly.type
_entity_poly.pdbx_seq_one_letter_code
_entity_poly.pdbx_strand_id
1 'polypeptide(L)'
;MGYVFNKRWLDPCESLVSILWKFEKVNALPGNVVARVMGPDIDPYEGVIPQLGGVSVARLHSVLGVPYASLEIGLLHPSQRRQYSSLFRHCRSCIARGYHSVVHQMLKFNTCPAHYRQLETACRRCGYEAPYVVNVRLLESPYRCAFCGGSYGGGGWSPDRARPMKSEYRKALTRRYYERHLG
;
A
#
# COMPACT_ATOMS: atom_id res chain seq x y z
N MET A 1 18.70 18.41 2.75
CA MET A 1 17.38 18.49 3.41
C MET A 1 16.76 17.11 3.40
N GLY A 2 16.44 16.55 4.56
CA GLY A 2 15.92 15.18 4.70
C GLY A 2 14.39 15.14 4.60
N TYR A 3 13.85 14.06 4.03
CA TYR A 3 12.41 13.80 4.06
C TYR A 3 11.97 13.40 5.47
N VAL A 4 10.71 13.69 5.81
CA VAL A 4 10.09 13.33 7.09
C VAL A 4 9.28 12.05 6.92
N PHE A 5 9.56 11.05 7.75
CA PHE A 5 8.69 9.88 7.88
C PHE A 5 8.84 9.27 9.28
N ASN A 6 7.72 8.86 9.89
CA ASN A 6 7.74 8.22 11.20
C ASN A 6 7.20 6.80 11.10
N LYS A 7 8.06 5.81 11.41
CA LYS A 7 7.69 4.39 11.45
C LYS A 7 6.49 4.07 12.36
N ARG A 8 6.21 4.92 13.37
CA ARG A 8 5.02 4.77 14.25
C ARG A 8 3.70 4.96 13.52
N TRP A 9 3.70 5.53 12.33
CA TRP A 9 2.51 5.65 11.48
C TRP A 9 2.14 4.34 10.78
N LEU A 10 3.01 3.33 10.82
CA LEU A 10 2.78 2.07 10.15
C LEU A 10 1.96 1.10 11.01
N ASP A 11 1.02 0.43 10.35
CA ASP A 11 0.34 -0.74 10.88
C ASP A 11 0.97 -2.02 10.30
N PRO A 12 0.74 -3.21 10.92
CA PRO A 12 1.30 -4.45 10.43
C PRO A 12 0.81 -4.76 9.03
N CYS A 13 1.65 -5.45 8.25
CA CYS A 13 1.30 -5.88 6.89
C CYS A 13 0.88 -4.74 5.95
N GLU A 14 1.28 -3.50 6.26
CA GLU A 14 1.00 -2.34 5.41
C GLU A 14 1.78 -2.46 4.09
N SER A 15 1.09 -2.33 2.95
CA SER A 15 1.74 -2.46 1.66
C SER A 15 2.60 -1.25 1.33
N LEU A 16 3.57 -1.45 0.43
CA LEU A 16 4.41 -0.36 -0.06
C LEU A 16 3.58 0.81 -0.64
N VAL A 17 2.47 0.53 -1.33
CA VAL A 17 1.53 1.58 -1.82
C VAL A 17 1.07 2.49 -0.70
N SER A 18 0.61 1.92 0.42
CA SER A 18 0.10 2.70 1.56
C SER A 18 1.21 3.48 2.26
N ILE A 19 2.40 2.88 2.40
CA ILE A 19 3.59 3.52 2.95
C ILE A 19 3.98 4.74 2.11
N LEU A 20 4.04 4.58 0.78
CA LEU A 20 4.40 5.66 -0.14
C LEU A 20 3.34 6.76 -0.20
N TRP A 21 2.05 6.45 -0.09
CA TRP A 21 1.01 7.47 0.05
C TRP A 21 1.15 8.30 1.33
N LYS A 22 1.50 7.68 2.46
CA LYS A 22 1.79 8.43 3.70
C LYS A 22 3.03 9.32 3.53
N PHE A 23 4.05 8.81 2.85
CA PHE A 23 5.30 9.52 2.58
C PHE A 23 5.12 10.70 1.63
N GLU A 24 4.40 10.50 0.52
CA GLU A 24 3.97 11.54 -0.41
C GLU A 24 3.25 12.65 0.35
N LYS A 25 2.23 12.27 1.13
CA LYS A 25 1.35 13.21 1.81
C LYS A 25 2.03 14.08 2.85
N VAL A 26 2.97 13.52 3.62
CA VAL A 26 3.65 14.28 4.69
C VAL A 26 4.76 15.19 4.16
N ASN A 27 5.33 14.86 3.00
CA ASN A 27 6.40 15.64 2.38
C ASN A 27 5.90 16.51 1.22
N ALA A 28 4.60 16.45 0.87
CA ALA A 28 3.99 17.13 -0.27
C ALA A 28 4.79 16.93 -1.58
N LEU A 29 5.22 15.69 -1.83
CA LEU A 29 6.12 15.38 -2.93
C LEU A 29 5.35 15.07 -4.22
N PRO A 30 5.84 15.56 -5.38
CA PRO A 30 5.37 15.09 -6.67
C PRO A 30 5.53 13.57 -6.83
N GLY A 31 4.59 12.91 -7.52
CA GLY A 31 4.59 11.45 -7.63
C GLY A 31 5.85 10.87 -8.28
N ASN A 32 6.47 11.61 -9.21
CA ASN A 32 7.72 11.21 -9.84
C ASN A 32 8.91 11.16 -8.88
N VAL A 33 8.95 12.05 -7.88
CA VAL A 33 9.96 12.03 -6.81
C VAL A 33 9.75 10.81 -5.93
N VAL A 34 8.50 10.52 -5.56
CA VAL A 34 8.16 9.36 -4.73
C VAL A 34 8.46 8.05 -5.46
N ALA A 35 8.23 7.97 -6.77
CA ALA A 35 8.58 6.79 -7.57
C ALA A 35 10.08 6.47 -7.50
N ARG A 36 10.94 7.49 -7.57
CA ARG A 36 12.40 7.34 -7.48
C ARG A 36 12.89 6.92 -6.08
N VAL A 37 12.04 6.94 -5.06
CA VAL A 37 12.37 6.34 -3.74
C VAL A 37 12.44 4.82 -3.84
N MET A 38 11.63 4.21 -4.70
CA MET A 38 11.63 2.76 -4.91
C MET A 38 12.88 2.28 -5.66
N GLY A 39 13.59 3.15 -6.39
CA GLY A 39 14.78 2.79 -7.17
C GLY A 39 15.15 3.88 -8.17
N PRO A 40 16.45 4.06 -8.47
CA PRO A 40 16.89 5.07 -9.43
C PRO A 40 16.43 4.76 -10.86
N ASP A 41 16.29 3.50 -11.25
CA ASP A 41 15.97 3.10 -12.64
C ASP A 41 14.46 2.96 -12.91
N ILE A 42 13.62 3.27 -11.92
CA ILE A 42 12.16 3.19 -12.08
C ILE A 42 11.69 4.35 -12.96
N ASP A 43 11.04 4.00 -14.07
CA ASP A 43 10.23 4.94 -14.83
C ASP A 43 8.97 5.29 -14.02
N PRO A 44 8.75 6.56 -13.65
CA PRO A 44 7.60 6.94 -12.85
C PRO A 44 6.24 6.75 -13.55
N TYR A 45 6.19 6.79 -14.88
CA TYR A 45 4.96 6.75 -15.66
C TYR A 45 4.51 5.32 -15.96
N GLU A 46 5.45 4.46 -16.34
CA GLU A 46 5.20 3.02 -16.44
C GLU A 46 4.98 2.40 -15.05
N GLY A 47 5.79 2.84 -14.07
CA GLY A 47 5.76 2.36 -12.71
C GLY A 47 6.31 0.96 -12.53
N VAL A 48 6.05 0.38 -11.36
CA VAL A 48 6.57 -0.95 -11.01
C VAL A 48 5.58 -1.72 -10.14
N ILE A 49 5.54 -3.05 -10.31
CA ILE A 49 4.83 -3.93 -9.37
C ILE A 49 5.60 -3.90 -8.05
N PRO A 50 4.98 -3.58 -6.89
CA PRO A 50 5.68 -3.46 -5.62
C PRO A 50 6.01 -4.86 -5.06
N GLN A 51 7.09 -5.45 -5.58
CA GLN A 51 7.54 -6.81 -5.28
C GLN A 51 9.02 -6.84 -4.83
N LEU A 52 9.40 -7.85 -4.05
CA LEU A 52 10.80 -8.09 -3.71
C LEU A 52 11.63 -8.32 -4.99
N GLY A 53 12.81 -7.71 -5.04
CA GLY A 53 13.67 -7.69 -6.23
C GLY A 53 13.20 -6.75 -7.34
N GLY A 54 11.95 -6.25 -7.30
CA GLY A 54 11.46 -5.22 -8.23
C GLY A 54 11.70 -3.78 -7.74
N VAL A 55 12.02 -3.61 -6.46
CA VAL A 55 12.34 -2.31 -5.85
C VAL A 55 13.56 -2.43 -4.93
N SER A 56 14.24 -1.32 -4.68
CA SER A 56 15.38 -1.24 -3.78
C SER A 56 14.93 -1.07 -2.32
N VAL A 57 14.88 -2.19 -1.57
CA VAL A 57 14.54 -2.18 -0.14
C VAL A 57 15.56 -1.37 0.67
N ALA A 58 16.84 -1.44 0.34
CA ALA A 58 17.89 -0.67 0.99
C ALA A 58 17.67 0.85 0.85
N ARG A 59 17.23 1.30 -0.34
CA ARG A 59 16.89 2.70 -0.59
C ARG A 59 15.62 3.12 0.13
N LEU A 60 14.58 2.28 0.14
CA LEU A 60 13.37 2.50 0.91
C LEU A 60 13.70 2.64 2.41
N HIS A 61 14.57 1.79 2.94
CA HIS A 61 15.02 1.86 4.33
C HIS A 61 15.76 3.17 4.61
N SER A 62 16.73 3.55 3.77
CA SER A 62 17.52 4.75 3.97
C SER A 62 16.70 6.04 3.89
N VAL A 63 15.69 6.09 3.01
CA VAL A 63 14.83 7.25 2.81
C VAL A 63 13.71 7.34 3.87
N LEU A 64 13.06 6.22 4.18
CA LEU A 64 11.87 6.19 5.02
C LEU A 64 12.19 5.97 6.52
N GLY A 65 13.38 5.47 6.85
CA GLY A 65 13.73 5.09 8.24
C GLY A 65 12.86 3.95 8.79
N VAL A 66 12.27 3.15 7.90
CA VAL A 66 11.40 2.01 8.23
C VAL A 66 12.23 0.72 8.27
N PRO A 67 12.05 -0.17 9.27
CA PRO A 67 12.81 -1.42 9.35
C PRO A 67 12.65 -2.30 8.10
N TYR A 68 13.74 -2.97 7.69
CA TYR A 68 13.76 -3.91 6.55
C TYR A 68 12.60 -4.89 6.58
N ALA A 69 12.39 -5.58 7.71
CA ALA A 69 11.31 -6.55 7.85
C ALA A 69 9.91 -5.97 7.56
N SER A 70 9.66 -4.70 7.93
CA SER A 70 8.38 -4.05 7.63
C SER A 70 8.24 -3.73 6.14
N LEU A 71 9.33 -3.33 5.48
CA LEU A 71 9.36 -3.07 4.04
C LEU A 71 9.18 -4.36 3.24
N GLU A 72 9.86 -5.44 3.62
CA GLU A 72 9.75 -6.75 2.97
C GLU A 72 8.34 -7.31 3.07
N ILE A 73 7.72 -7.24 4.26
CA ILE A 73 6.32 -7.61 4.46
C ILE A 73 5.38 -6.78 3.58
N GLY A 74 5.70 -5.51 3.33
CA GLY A 74 4.89 -4.62 2.50
C GLY A 74 4.95 -4.91 1.00
N LEU A 75 5.80 -5.85 0.58
CA LEU A 75 6.06 -6.20 -0.82
C LEU A 75 5.48 -7.56 -1.20
N LEU A 76 5.19 -7.73 -2.48
CA LEU A 76 4.80 -9.02 -3.04
C LEU A 76 6.02 -9.95 -3.14
N HIS A 77 5.82 -11.24 -2.85
CA HIS A 77 6.86 -12.26 -3.01
C HIS A 77 6.82 -12.89 -4.43
N PRO A 78 7.92 -12.81 -5.22
CA PRO A 78 7.95 -13.29 -6.61
C PRO A 78 7.60 -14.76 -6.79
N SER A 79 8.02 -15.63 -5.85
CA SER A 79 7.70 -17.07 -5.86
C SER A 79 6.20 -17.36 -5.77
N GLN A 80 5.39 -16.37 -5.41
CA GLN A 80 3.95 -16.50 -5.22
C GLN A 80 3.14 -15.63 -6.21
N ARG A 81 3.76 -15.13 -7.29
CA ARG A 81 3.13 -14.17 -8.22
C ARG A 81 1.73 -14.55 -8.69
N ARG A 82 1.50 -15.83 -9.02
CA ARG A 82 0.18 -16.34 -9.48
C ARG A 82 -0.93 -16.28 -8.42
N GLN A 83 -0.57 -15.98 -7.17
CA GLN A 83 -1.47 -15.93 -6.03
C GLN A 83 -1.80 -14.49 -5.62
N TYR A 84 -1.25 -13.50 -6.32
CA TYR A 84 -1.58 -12.10 -6.14
C TYR A 84 -2.43 -11.60 -7.30
N SER A 85 -3.35 -10.67 -7.00
CA SER A 85 -4.11 -9.98 -8.03
C SER A 85 -3.22 -8.99 -8.78
N SER A 86 -3.47 -8.85 -10.07
CA SER A 86 -2.92 -7.76 -10.90
C SER A 86 -3.68 -6.44 -10.72
N LEU A 87 -4.82 -6.45 -10.04
CA LEU A 87 -5.66 -5.27 -9.79
C LEU A 87 -5.50 -4.78 -8.35
N PHE A 88 -5.62 -3.48 -8.14
CA PHE A 88 -5.62 -2.86 -6.81
C PHE A 88 -6.87 -3.25 -6.02
N ARG A 89 -6.77 -4.37 -5.30
CA ARG A 89 -7.78 -4.84 -4.35
C ARG A 89 -7.74 -4.07 -3.04
N HIS A 90 -8.87 -3.59 -2.55
CA HIS A 90 -8.88 -2.82 -1.31
C HIS A 90 -10.12 -3.07 -0.45
N CYS A 91 -9.98 -2.87 0.86
CA CYS A 91 -11.10 -2.78 1.77
C CYS A 91 -11.47 -1.31 1.99
N ARG A 92 -12.72 -0.96 1.72
CA ARG A 92 -13.24 0.40 1.92
C ARG A 92 -12.99 0.95 3.33
N SER A 93 -13.18 0.14 4.36
CA SER A 93 -12.96 0.55 5.76
C SER A 93 -11.48 0.75 6.11
N CYS A 94 -10.58 -0.05 5.51
CA CYS A 94 -9.13 0.15 5.66
C CYS A 94 -8.69 1.45 4.98
N ILE A 95 -9.09 1.66 3.73
CA ILE A 95 -8.72 2.86 2.95
C ILE A 95 -9.30 4.13 3.58
N ALA A 96 -10.49 4.09 4.17
CA ALA A 96 -11.08 5.21 4.89
C ALA A 96 -10.19 5.75 6.01
N ARG A 97 -9.38 4.87 6.62
CA ARG A 97 -8.39 5.18 7.67
C ARG A 97 -6.99 5.48 7.10
N GLY A 98 -6.89 5.43 5.78
CA GLY A 98 -5.68 5.53 4.98
C GLY A 98 -4.64 4.44 5.25
N TYR A 99 -5.12 3.20 5.26
CA TYR A 99 -4.32 1.99 5.32
C TYR A 99 -4.68 1.06 4.16
N HIS A 100 -3.67 0.42 3.55
CA HIS A 100 -3.85 -0.70 2.65
C HIS A 100 -2.84 -1.82 2.99
N SER A 101 -3.32 -3.06 3.09
CA SER A 101 -2.48 -4.23 3.41
C SER A 101 -2.04 -4.98 2.16
N VAL A 102 -0.83 -5.56 2.19
CA VAL A 102 -0.40 -6.56 1.20
C VAL A 102 -1.36 -7.76 1.14
N VAL A 103 -2.00 -8.10 2.26
CA VAL A 103 -2.95 -9.23 2.36
C VAL A 103 -4.16 -9.04 1.45
N HIS A 104 -4.55 -7.79 1.17
CA HIS A 104 -5.65 -7.52 0.22
C HIS A 104 -5.33 -7.99 -1.20
N GLN A 105 -4.05 -8.07 -1.57
CA GLN A 105 -3.64 -8.52 -2.90
C GLN A 105 -3.65 -10.04 -3.06
N MET A 106 -3.72 -10.81 -1.96
CA MET A 106 -3.72 -12.28 -2.01
C MET A 106 -5.08 -12.81 -2.51
N LEU A 107 -5.07 -13.54 -3.63
CA LEU A 107 -6.28 -14.10 -4.25
C LEU A 107 -7.00 -15.13 -3.36
N LYS A 108 -6.27 -15.77 -2.43
CA LYS A 108 -6.85 -16.67 -1.41
C LYS A 108 -7.91 -15.99 -0.54
N PHE A 109 -7.83 -14.66 -0.36
CA PHE A 109 -8.74 -13.90 0.48
C PHE A 109 -9.58 -12.98 -0.37
N ASN A 110 -10.91 -13.19 -0.39
CA ASN A 110 -11.88 -12.28 -1.03
C ASN A 110 -12.53 -11.30 -0.05
N THR A 111 -12.27 -11.48 1.23
CA THR A 111 -12.83 -10.70 2.33
C THR A 111 -11.70 -10.14 3.18
N CYS A 112 -11.79 -8.87 3.56
CA CYS A 112 -10.84 -8.22 4.46
C CYS A 112 -10.82 -8.93 5.82
N PRO A 113 -9.67 -9.43 6.30
CA PRO A 113 -9.59 -10.13 7.58
C PRO A 113 -9.95 -9.26 8.79
N ALA A 114 -9.69 -7.96 8.70
CA ALA A 114 -9.96 -7.02 9.78
C ALA A 114 -11.45 -6.62 9.87
N HIS A 115 -12.11 -6.45 8.73
CA HIS A 115 -13.45 -5.85 8.67
C HIS A 115 -14.54 -6.79 8.18
N TYR A 116 -14.21 -8.01 7.76
CA TYR A 116 -15.13 -9.00 7.23
C TYR A 116 -15.99 -8.51 6.06
N ARG A 117 -15.44 -7.57 5.27
CA ARG A 117 -16.06 -6.99 4.07
C ARG A 117 -15.38 -7.50 2.81
N GLN A 118 -16.15 -7.69 1.75
CA GLN A 118 -15.60 -8.04 0.44
C GLN A 118 -14.55 -7.01 -0.01
N LEU A 119 -13.45 -7.50 -0.59
CA LEU A 119 -12.43 -6.66 -1.20
C LEU A 119 -12.93 -6.18 -2.57
N GLU A 120 -12.75 -4.89 -2.83
CA GLU A 120 -13.19 -4.23 -4.05
C GLU A 120 -12.02 -4.09 -5.03
N THR A 121 -12.24 -4.29 -6.32
CA THR A 121 -11.26 -4.08 -7.41
C THR A 121 -11.51 -2.80 -8.21
N ALA A 122 -12.77 -2.34 -8.23
CA ALA A 122 -13.23 -1.22 -9.03
C ALA A 122 -13.61 -0.01 -8.17
N CYS A 123 -13.47 1.19 -8.74
CA CYS A 123 -14.00 2.40 -8.13
C CYS A 123 -15.54 2.39 -8.16
N ARG A 124 -16.20 2.54 -7.00
CA ARG A 124 -17.67 2.64 -6.94
C ARG A 124 -18.28 3.85 -7.66
N ARG A 125 -17.48 4.88 -7.96
CA ARG A 125 -17.96 6.10 -8.64
C ARG A 125 -17.95 5.95 -10.16
N CYS A 126 -16.91 5.34 -10.74
CA CYS A 126 -16.72 5.31 -12.19
C CYS A 126 -16.43 3.92 -12.77
N GLY A 127 -16.39 2.87 -11.95
CA GLY A 127 -16.11 1.49 -12.39
C GLY A 127 -14.64 1.20 -12.73
N TYR A 128 -13.74 2.19 -12.69
CA TYR A 128 -12.34 2.00 -13.06
C TYR A 128 -11.64 0.98 -12.15
N GLU A 129 -11.02 -0.03 -12.77
CA GLU A 129 -10.16 -1.01 -12.11
C GLU A 129 -8.69 -0.60 -12.26
N ALA A 130 -8.09 -0.14 -11.16
CA ALA A 130 -6.71 0.29 -11.17
C ALA A 130 -5.76 -0.92 -11.20
N PRO A 131 -4.75 -0.97 -12.10
CA PRO A 131 -3.68 -1.95 -12.01
C PRO A 131 -2.92 -1.82 -10.67
N TYR A 132 -2.45 -2.94 -10.12
CA TYR A 132 -1.58 -2.94 -8.94
C TYR A 132 -0.12 -2.65 -9.32
N VAL A 133 0.08 -1.47 -9.89
CA VAL A 133 1.38 -0.94 -10.35
C VAL A 133 1.58 0.43 -9.73
N VAL A 134 2.72 0.63 -9.09
CA VAL A 134 3.08 1.91 -8.46
C VAL A 134 3.68 2.83 -9.51
N ASN A 135 2.84 3.71 -10.06
CA ASN A 135 3.21 4.79 -10.96
C ASN A 135 2.74 6.15 -10.43
N VAL A 136 3.07 7.24 -11.12
CA VAL A 136 2.67 8.61 -10.73
C VAL A 136 1.16 8.74 -10.53
N ARG A 137 0.33 8.13 -11.40
CA ARG A 137 -1.13 8.23 -11.30
C ARG A 137 -1.65 7.64 -10.00
N LEU A 138 -1.11 6.49 -9.59
CA LEU A 138 -1.46 5.88 -8.31
C LEU A 138 -0.92 6.71 -7.13
N LEU A 139 0.34 7.15 -7.20
CA LEU A 139 1.02 7.89 -6.12
C LEU A 139 0.36 9.24 -5.82
N GLU A 140 -0.08 9.97 -6.85
CA GLU A 140 -0.74 11.30 -6.73
C GLU A 140 -2.24 11.20 -6.40
N SER A 141 -2.77 9.97 -6.32
CA SER A 141 -4.16 9.70 -5.96
C SER A 141 -4.28 8.93 -4.64
N PRO A 142 -3.67 9.38 -3.53
CA PRO A 142 -3.71 8.66 -2.27
C PRO A 142 -5.16 8.46 -1.81
N TYR A 143 -5.54 7.18 -1.65
CA TYR A 143 -6.88 6.76 -1.21
C TYR A 143 -8.03 7.12 -2.19
N ARG A 144 -7.70 7.55 -3.41
CA ARG A 144 -8.65 8.00 -4.43
C ARG A 144 -8.45 7.24 -5.74
N CYS A 145 -9.50 7.19 -6.55
CA CYS A 145 -9.42 6.66 -7.89
C CYS A 145 -8.54 7.55 -8.76
N ALA A 146 -7.52 6.96 -9.39
CA ALA A 146 -6.60 7.65 -10.28
C ALA A 146 -7.25 8.13 -11.59
N PHE A 147 -8.46 7.67 -11.90
CA PHE A 147 -9.21 8.08 -13.08
C PHE A 147 -10.20 9.22 -12.79
N CYS A 148 -11.08 9.06 -11.80
CA CYS A 148 -12.15 10.05 -11.53
C CYS A 148 -11.96 10.88 -10.25
N GLY A 149 -10.87 10.67 -9.50
CA GLY A 149 -10.62 11.32 -8.21
C GLY A 149 -11.58 10.90 -7.08
N GLY A 150 -12.56 10.03 -7.33
CA GLY A 150 -13.50 9.55 -6.34
C GLY A 150 -12.82 8.80 -5.20
N SER A 151 -13.21 9.07 -3.96
CA SER A 151 -12.61 8.39 -2.81
C SER A 151 -13.00 6.90 -2.77
N TYR A 152 -12.03 6.03 -2.51
CA TYR A 152 -12.27 4.60 -2.32
C TYR A 152 -12.94 4.29 -0.97
N GLY A 153 -12.81 5.16 0.05
CA GLY A 153 -13.41 4.89 1.36
C GLY A 153 -13.72 6.06 2.27
N GLY A 154 -13.34 7.29 1.91
CA GLY A 154 -13.62 8.49 2.67
C GLY A 154 -12.36 9.34 2.89
N GLY A 155 -12.12 9.73 4.14
CA GLY A 155 -11.15 10.77 4.52
C GLY A 155 -9.66 10.45 4.32
N GLY A 156 -9.29 9.18 4.20
CA GLY A 156 -7.90 8.75 4.04
C GLY A 156 -7.05 9.01 5.30
N TRP A 157 -5.73 9.10 5.14
CA TRP A 157 -4.79 9.35 6.25
C TRP A 157 -4.37 10.82 6.34
N SER A 158 -4.04 11.31 7.54
CA SER A 158 -3.27 12.56 7.72
C SER A 158 -2.39 12.43 8.97
N PRO A 159 -1.22 13.08 9.03
CA PRO A 159 -0.30 12.96 10.17
C PRO A 159 -0.97 13.39 11.49
N ASP A 160 -1.73 14.49 11.49
CA ASP A 160 -2.40 15.03 12.70
C ASP A 160 -3.51 14.12 13.26
N ARG A 161 -4.02 13.21 12.44
CA ARG A 161 -5.10 12.26 12.80
C ARG A 161 -4.61 10.82 12.80
N ALA A 162 -3.30 10.60 12.68
CA ALA A 162 -2.73 9.27 12.64
C ALA A 162 -2.98 8.56 13.97
N ARG A 163 -3.77 7.48 13.93
CA ARG A 163 -4.05 6.63 15.09
C ARG A 163 -3.76 5.18 14.71
N PRO A 164 -3.07 4.41 15.58
CA PRO A 164 -2.87 3.00 15.36
C PRO A 164 -4.19 2.28 15.06
N MET A 165 -4.13 1.26 14.20
CA MET A 165 -5.25 0.36 14.00
C MET A 165 -5.59 -0.37 15.31
N LYS A 166 -6.89 -0.67 15.50
CA LYS A 166 -7.33 -1.46 16.65
C LYS A 166 -6.62 -2.81 16.71
N SER A 167 -6.33 -3.29 17.91
CA SER A 167 -5.48 -4.47 18.15
C SER A 167 -6.02 -5.74 17.46
N GLU A 168 -7.34 -5.90 17.43
CA GLU A 168 -8.03 -7.04 16.82
C GLU A 168 -7.85 -7.07 15.30
N TYR A 169 -7.90 -5.91 14.64
CA TYR A 169 -7.67 -5.79 13.20
C TYR A 169 -6.20 -6.05 12.85
N ARG A 170 -5.27 -5.55 13.68
CA ARG A 170 -3.84 -5.82 13.56
C ARG A 170 -3.56 -7.33 13.63
N LYS A 171 -4.09 -8.01 14.67
CA LYS A 171 -3.98 -9.47 14.84
C LYS A 171 -4.56 -10.23 13.65
N ALA A 172 -5.73 -9.83 13.15
CA ALA A 172 -6.38 -10.50 12.03
C ALA A 172 -5.56 -10.43 10.72
N LEU A 173 -5.01 -9.27 10.40
CA LEU A 173 -4.16 -9.09 9.21
C LEU A 173 -2.84 -9.85 9.33
N THR A 174 -2.16 -9.73 10.46
CA THR A 174 -0.91 -10.45 10.73
C THR A 174 -1.08 -11.96 10.68
N ARG A 175 -2.16 -12.50 11.28
CA ARG A 175 -2.46 -13.93 11.22
C ARG A 175 -2.59 -14.42 9.78
N ARG A 176 -3.36 -13.73 8.94
CA ARG A 176 -3.55 -14.13 7.53
C ARG A 176 -2.29 -14.00 6.69
N TYR A 177 -1.42 -13.03 7.00
CA TYR A 177 -0.13 -12.93 6.35
C TYR A 177 0.74 -14.16 6.66
N TYR A 178 0.89 -14.56 7.93
CA TYR A 178 1.74 -15.69 8.30
C TYR A 178 1.16 -17.06 7.96
N GLU A 179 -0.17 -17.23 8.02
CA GLU A 179 -0.85 -18.45 7.51
C GLU A 179 -0.51 -18.76 6.04
N ARG A 180 -0.04 -17.76 5.28
CA ARG A 180 0.35 -17.90 3.87
C ARG A 180 1.85 -18.11 3.66
N HIS A 181 2.69 -17.63 4.57
CA HIS A 181 4.16 -17.68 4.43
C HIS A 181 4.78 -18.85 5.20
N LEU A 182 4.06 -19.40 6.18
CA LEU A 182 4.49 -20.55 7.00
C LEU A 182 3.66 -21.81 6.74
N GLY A 183 2.77 -21.78 5.73
CA GLY A 183 1.86 -22.87 5.39
C GLY A 183 1.82 -23.14 3.90
#